data_AF-V5GLN0-F1
#
_entry.id   AF-V5GLN0-F1
#
_cell.length_a   1.000
_cell.length_b   1.000
_cell.length_c   1.000
_cell.angle_alpha   90.00
_cell.angle_beta   90.00
_cell.angle_gamma   90.00
#
_symmetry.space_group_name_H-M   'P 1'
#
loop_
_entity.id
_entity.type
_entity.pdbx_description
1 polymer ?
#
loop_
_entity_poly.entity_id
_entity_poly.type
_entity_poly.pdbx_seq_one_letter_code
_entity_poly.pdbx_strand_id
1 'polypeptide(L)'
;PDLLDPKRKKQKTDIDGEGVHVTMKCAFIRVNFVTDPDLPKSKLIAYCAKNKFDLPKYKVFNEDKLFRAVATLNDVKYSSSYWEKNKRFAEQGAALVACVSLG
;
A
#
# COMPACT_ATOMS: atom_id res chain seq x y z
N PRO A 1 5.56 -35.25 -6.15
CA PRO A 1 6.20 -34.43 -5.10
C PRO A 1 5.51 -33.06 -4.97
N ASP A 2 4.42 -33.01 -4.19
CA ASP A 2 3.80 -31.78 -3.64
C ASP A 2 2.73 -32.13 -2.55
N LEU A 3 2.83 -33.33 -1.95
CA LEU A 3 1.77 -33.91 -1.09
C LEU A 3 2.00 -33.68 0.41
N LEU A 4 3.09 -33.01 0.79
CA LEU A 4 3.50 -32.81 2.18
C LEU A 4 3.38 -31.36 2.66
N ASP A 5 3.06 -30.41 1.78
CA ASP A 5 2.84 -29.03 2.22
C ASP A 5 1.39 -28.87 2.70
N PRO A 6 1.14 -28.66 4.01
CA PRO A 6 -0.19 -28.36 4.48
C PRO A 6 -0.64 -27.07 3.78
N LYS A 7 -1.77 -27.13 3.07
CA LYS A 7 -2.41 -25.94 2.48
C LYS A 7 -2.72 -24.96 3.60
N ARG A 8 -1.81 -24.00 3.85
CA ARG A 8 -2.02 -22.94 4.83
C ARG A 8 -3.29 -22.20 4.43
N LYS A 9 -4.34 -22.38 5.23
CA LYS A 9 -5.58 -21.63 5.08
C LYS A 9 -5.21 -20.16 5.33
N LYS A 10 -5.27 -19.33 4.29
CA LYS A 10 -5.06 -17.88 4.45
C LYS A 10 -6.11 -17.39 5.44
N GLN A 11 -5.65 -16.91 6.59
CA GLN A 11 -6.49 -16.22 7.55
C GLN A 11 -7.08 -14.99 6.84
N LYS A 12 -8.39 -14.82 6.95
CA LYS A 12 -9.07 -13.67 6.35
C LYS A 12 -8.76 -12.46 7.21
N THR A 13 -8.14 -11.46 6.61
CA THR A 13 -7.69 -10.25 7.29
C THR A 13 -8.71 -9.13 7.08
N ASP A 14 -8.80 -8.16 7.99
CA ASP A 14 -9.79 -7.07 7.89
C ASP A 14 -9.66 -6.26 6.59
N ILE A 15 -8.43 -6.16 6.06
CA ILE A 15 -8.15 -5.47 4.79
C ILE A 15 -8.76 -6.20 3.58
N ASP A 16 -9.01 -7.51 3.65
CA ASP A 16 -9.65 -8.26 2.57
C ASP A 16 -11.12 -7.83 2.37
N GLY A 17 -11.73 -7.21 3.39
CA GLY A 17 -13.07 -6.62 3.32
C GLY A 17 -13.14 -5.24 2.67
N GLU A 18 -12.00 -4.57 2.41
CA GLU A 18 -12.01 -3.20 1.87
C GLU A 18 -12.36 -3.09 0.39
N GLY A 19 -12.28 -4.17 -0.37
CA GLY A 19 -12.43 -4.11 -1.83
C GLY A 19 -11.30 -3.32 -2.49
N VAL A 20 -10.05 -3.71 -2.24
CA VAL A 20 -8.88 -3.08 -2.87
C VAL A 20 -8.93 -3.32 -4.39
N HIS A 21 -8.89 -2.24 -5.18
CA HIS A 21 -8.95 -2.29 -6.64
C HIS A 21 -7.62 -2.69 -7.27
N VAL A 22 -6.50 -2.16 -6.76
CA VAL A 22 -5.16 -2.45 -7.27
C VAL A 22 -4.26 -2.94 -6.13
N THR A 23 -3.76 -4.18 -6.29
CA THR A 23 -2.81 -4.78 -5.34
C THR A 23 -1.54 -5.20 -6.07
N MET A 24 -0.38 -4.79 -5.56
CA MET A 24 0.92 -5.16 -6.12
C MET A 24 1.89 -5.65 -5.05
N LYS A 25 2.85 -6.50 -5.46
CA LYS A 25 3.95 -6.98 -4.62
C LYS A 25 5.07 -5.92 -4.54
N CYS A 26 4.78 -4.81 -3.88
CA CYS A 26 5.71 -3.68 -3.77
C CYS A 26 6.02 -3.37 -2.30
N ALA A 27 7.29 -3.44 -1.90
CA ALA A 27 7.74 -3.05 -0.57
C ALA A 27 8.38 -1.66 -0.60
N PHE A 28 8.12 -0.84 0.41
CA PHE A 28 8.77 0.46 0.53
C PHE A 28 10.15 0.29 1.18
N ILE A 29 11.20 0.62 0.45
CA ILE A 29 12.58 0.54 0.92
C ILE A 29 13.14 1.96 1.05
N ARG A 30 13.24 2.49 2.28
CA ARG A 30 13.62 3.89 2.56
C ARG A 30 14.93 4.34 1.92
N VAL A 31 15.91 3.44 1.78
CA VAL A 31 17.21 3.77 1.18
C VAL A 31 17.10 4.12 -0.31
N ASN A 32 16.06 3.66 -1.01
CA ASN A 32 15.83 3.97 -2.42
C ASN A 32 15.29 5.39 -2.65
N PHE A 33 14.92 6.10 -1.59
CA PHE A 33 14.31 7.44 -1.66
C PHE A 33 15.16 8.41 -0.84
N VAL A 34 16.12 9.06 -1.48
CA VAL A 34 17.13 9.88 -0.78
C VAL A 34 16.49 11.12 -0.15
N THR A 35 15.60 11.80 -0.89
CA THR A 35 14.93 13.03 -0.45
C THR A 35 13.47 12.81 -0.07
N ASP A 36 12.92 13.64 0.81
CA ASP A 36 11.51 13.56 1.22
C ASP A 36 10.51 13.84 0.09
N PRO A 37 10.77 14.75 -0.87
CA PRO A 37 9.95 14.90 -2.08
C PRO A 37 9.90 13.64 -2.94
N ASP A 38 10.94 12.79 -2.89
CA ASP A 38 10.96 11.54 -3.64
C ASP A 38 10.11 10.44 -3.03
N LEU A 39 9.68 10.59 -1.77
CA LEU A 39 8.85 9.60 -1.11
C LEU A 39 7.53 9.39 -1.86
N PRO A 40 7.04 8.14 -1.95
CA PRO A 40 5.80 7.83 -2.65
C PRO A 40 4.61 8.68 -2.22
N LYS A 41 4.40 8.90 -0.91
CA LYS A 41 3.33 9.78 -0.42
C LYS A 41 3.48 11.21 -0.92
N SER A 42 4.70 11.76 -0.89
CA SER A 42 4.99 13.12 -1.35
C SER A 42 4.73 13.26 -2.85
N LYS A 43 5.21 12.30 -3.65
CA LYS A 43 4.95 12.25 -5.10
C LYS A 43 3.46 12.14 -5.41
N LEU A 44 2.73 11.31 -4.66
CA LEU A 44 1.29 11.16 -4.86
C LEU A 44 0.54 12.46 -4.53
N ILE A 45 0.93 13.18 -3.47
CA ILE A 45 0.35 14.48 -3.14
C ILE A 45 0.62 15.50 -4.25
N ALA A 46 1.86 15.57 -4.74
CA ALA A 46 2.22 16.47 -5.84
C ALA A 46 1.44 16.14 -7.13
N TYR A 47 1.24 14.86 -7.42
CA TYR A 47 0.40 14.40 -8.51
C TYR A 47 -1.06 14.85 -8.34
N CYS A 48 -1.63 14.74 -7.14
CA CYS A 48 -3.01 15.18 -6.88
C CYS A 48 -3.14 16.70 -7.08
N ALA A 49 -2.18 17.47 -6.57
CA ALA A 49 -2.15 18.93 -6.73
C ALA A 49 -2.07 19.33 -8.22
N LYS A 50 -1.22 18.65 -9.02
CA LYS A 50 -1.08 18.92 -10.46
C LYS A 50 -2.36 18.61 -11.25
N ASN A 51 -3.07 17.55 -10.86
CA ASN A 51 -4.28 17.09 -11.57
C ASN A 51 -5.59 17.61 -10.96
N LYS A 52 -5.51 18.48 -9.94
CA LYS A 52 -6.68 19.00 -9.20
C LYS A 52 -7.55 17.89 -8.59
N PHE A 53 -6.91 16.82 -8.14
CA PHE A 53 -7.57 15.75 -7.39
C PHE A 53 -7.54 16.03 -5.89
N ASP A 54 -8.50 15.44 -5.19
CA ASP A 54 -8.49 15.43 -3.73
C ASP A 54 -7.27 14.68 -3.21
N LEU A 55 -6.84 15.06 -2.01
CA LEU A 55 -5.72 14.39 -1.34
C LEU A 55 -6.06 12.91 -1.06
N PRO A 56 -5.09 12.00 -1.24
CA PRO A 56 -5.31 10.58 -1.02
C PRO A 56 -5.62 10.29 0.45
N LYS A 57 -6.66 9.50 0.70
CA LYS A 57 -7.06 9.07 2.04
C LYS A 57 -6.39 7.74 2.37
N TYR A 58 -5.90 7.58 3.59
CA TYR A 58 -5.23 6.34 4.01
C TYR A 58 -5.99 5.68 5.14
N LYS A 59 -6.22 4.37 4.99
CA LYS A 59 -6.70 3.50 6.06
C LYS A 59 -5.63 2.46 6.37
N VAL A 60 -5.25 2.34 7.63
CA VAL A 60 -4.22 1.39 8.08
C VAL A 60 -4.88 0.28 8.89
N PHE A 61 -4.49 -0.94 8.59
CA PHE A 61 -4.87 -2.18 9.25
C PHE A 61 -3.66 -2.70 10.02
N ASN A 62 -3.93 -3.27 11.20
CA ASN A 62 -2.91 -3.86 12.06
C ASN A 62 -3.29 -5.30 12.38
N GLU A 63 -2.32 -6.20 12.26
CA GLU A 63 -2.50 -7.62 12.59
C GLU A 63 -1.16 -8.17 13.07
N ASP A 64 -1.15 -8.83 14.24
CA ASP A 64 0.05 -9.44 14.84
C ASP A 64 1.33 -8.57 14.84
N LYS A 65 1.17 -7.27 15.10
CA LYS A 65 2.23 -6.22 15.12
C LYS A 65 2.73 -5.79 13.74
N LEU A 66 2.12 -6.25 12.67
CA LEU A 66 2.37 -5.76 11.33
C LEU A 66 1.26 -4.79 10.90
N PHE A 67 1.59 -3.96 9.91
CA PHE A 67 0.73 -2.92 9.39
C PHE A 67 0.60 -3.05 7.88
N ARG A 68 -0.60 -2.85 7.37
CA ARG A 68 -0.86 -2.74 5.95
C ARG A 68 -1.80 -1.56 5.72
N ALA A 69 -1.62 -0.83 4.63
CA ALA A 69 -2.43 0.34 4.35
C ALA A 69 -3.17 0.21 3.02
N VAL A 70 -4.30 0.88 2.94
CA VAL A 70 -5.06 1.14 1.72
C VAL A 70 -5.05 2.63 1.47
N ALA A 71 -4.57 3.04 0.32
CA ALA A 71 -4.64 4.42 -0.16
C ALA A 71 -5.84 4.55 -1.11
N THR A 72 -6.72 5.50 -0.88
CA THR A 72 -7.87 5.81 -1.73
C THR A 72 -7.61 7.12 -2.45
N LEU A 73 -7.66 7.09 -3.78
CA LEU A 73 -7.55 8.25 -4.65
C LEU A 73 -8.58 8.12 -5.78
N ASN A 74 -9.45 9.13 -5.93
CA ASN A 74 -10.54 9.15 -6.92
C ASN A 74 -11.37 7.86 -6.90
N ASP A 75 -11.81 7.45 -5.72
CA ASP A 75 -12.54 6.20 -5.45
C ASP A 75 -11.81 4.90 -5.81
N VAL A 76 -10.56 4.97 -6.29
CA VAL A 76 -9.71 3.80 -6.51
C VAL A 76 -8.87 3.53 -5.26
N LYS A 77 -8.83 2.27 -4.84
CA LYS A 77 -8.19 1.77 -3.63
C LYS A 77 -6.95 0.97 -4.00
N TYR A 78 -5.80 1.38 -3.48
CA TYR A 78 -4.49 0.82 -3.77
C TYR A 78 -3.89 0.24 -2.49
N SER A 79 -3.26 -0.94 -2.57
CA SER A 79 -2.55 -1.52 -1.43
C SER A 79 -1.36 -2.37 -1.88
N SER A 80 -0.28 -2.34 -1.10
CA SER A 80 0.77 -3.36 -1.25
C SER A 80 0.26 -4.71 -0.76
N SER A 81 0.72 -5.82 -1.32
CA SER A 81 0.46 -7.16 -0.75
C SER A 81 1.30 -7.48 0.49
N TYR A 82 2.29 -6.65 0.81
CA TYR A 82 3.18 -6.87 1.95
C TYR A 82 2.66 -6.20 3.22
N TRP A 83 2.97 -6.83 4.34
CA TRP A 83 2.74 -6.33 5.68
C TRP A 83 4.06 -5.76 6.23
N GLU A 84 4.00 -4.57 6.80
CA GLU A 84 5.15 -3.79 7.22
C GLU A 84 5.24 -3.71 8.75
N LYS A 85 6.45 -3.61 9.31
CA LYS A 85 6.63 -3.43 10.76
C LYS A 85 6.30 -2.02 11.26
N ASN A 86 6.10 -1.06 10.34
CA ASN A 86 5.89 0.34 10.66
C ASN A 86 4.68 0.89 9.90
N LYS A 87 3.74 1.53 10.62
CA LYS A 87 2.57 2.23 10.06
C LYS A 87 2.95 3.21 8.94
N ARG A 88 3.99 4.01 9.14
CA ARG A 88 4.45 4.98 8.13
C ARG A 88 4.90 4.28 6.84
N PHE A 89 5.54 3.12 6.96
CA PHE A 89 6.03 2.37 5.80
C PHE A 89 4.89 1.67 5.07
N ALA A 90 3.88 1.18 5.80
CA ALA A 90 2.66 0.65 5.20
C ALA A 90 1.95 1.71 4.33
N GLU A 91 1.82 2.94 4.82
CA GLU A 91 1.26 4.05 4.05
C GLU A 91 2.10 4.39 2.81
N GLN A 92 3.43 4.42 2.95
CA GLN A 92 4.33 4.61 1.80
C GLN A 92 4.21 3.48 0.78
N GLY A 93 4.05 2.24 1.23
CA GLY A 93 3.83 1.07 0.36
C GLY A 93 2.53 1.18 -0.44
N ALA A 94 1.43 1.60 0.19
CA ALA A 94 0.17 1.83 -0.51
C ALA A 94 0.28 3.00 -1.52
N ALA A 95 0.94 4.08 -1.13
CA ALA A 95 1.20 5.21 -2.03
C ALA A 95 2.09 4.79 -3.22
N LEU A 96 3.08 3.92 -2.99
CA LEU A 96 3.95 3.40 -4.04
C LEU A 96 3.16 2.61 -5.09
N VAL A 97 2.21 1.77 -4.66
CA VAL A 97 1.30 1.07 -5.57
C VAL A 97 0.48 2.05 -6.40
N ALA A 98 -0.03 3.11 -5.78
CA ALA A 98 -0.76 4.15 -6.51
C ALA A 98 0.14 4.86 -7.54
N CYS A 99 1.35 5.29 -7.17
CA CYS A 99 2.30 5.91 -8.09
C CYS A 99 2.62 4.99 -9.28
N VAL A 100 2.94 3.73 -9.02
CA VAL A 100 3.27 2.75 -10.08
C VAL A 100 2.07 2.50 -10.99
N SER A 101 0.86 2.47 -10.45
CA SER A 101 -0.36 2.25 -11.22
C SER A 101 -0.77 3.45 -12.08
N LEU A 102 -0.41 4.67 -11.68
CA LEU A 102 -0.78 5.91 -12.38
C LEU A 102 0.24 6.30 -13.48
N GLY A 103 1.46 5.77 -13.41
CA GLY A 103 2.57 6.10 -14.31
C GLY A 103 3.32 7.37 -13.91
#